data_AF-A0A316ATP9-F1
#
_entry.id   AF-A0A316ATP9-F1
#
_cell.length_a   1.000
_cell.length_b   1.000
_cell.length_c   1.000
_cell.angle_alpha   90.00
_cell.angle_beta   90.00
_cell.angle_gamma   90.00
#
_symmetry.space_group_name_H-M   'P 1'
#
loop_
_entity.id
_entity.type
_entity.pdbx_description
1 polymer ?
#
loop_
_entity_poly.entity_id
_entity_poly.type
_entity_poly.pdbx_seq_one_letter_code
_entity_poly.pdbx_strand_id
1 'polypeptide(L)'
;MAKVKIRGVSYFGVRNPKHVLSDMKEIQNKGFNAVLHTWSEEDQQYYYDTMKDIVDGSAAMGLKVYVNPWGVGRVFGGEAYSELTARDHDMCQIGVDGNPKVAACPNHPRFREYMHRWIETVCNTSVDTIFWDEPHFYFEKGGLEKWSCRCETCKKKFQERFNYDMPAQLSDDVKEFREDSLIDFLKEMTEDVHAHGKCNCVCMLPPWFPAGLDDWEKIARLKSVDEIASDPYWERGATAEWVREKYAETAVKLTQAAAKYGKDVQMWIKAYQIERGREGDLAIATEESIKAGIQNVFAWSYRGTETLSWLKSDDPTTTQATFESALGL
;
A
#
# COMPACT_ATOMS: atom_id res chain seq x y z
N MET A 1 -14.63 24.24 -6.72
CA MET A 1 -14.08 22.87 -6.62
C MET A 1 -13.19 22.80 -5.40
N ALA A 2 -13.29 21.75 -4.58
CA ALA A 2 -12.36 21.55 -3.47
C ALA A 2 -10.94 21.41 -4.04
N LYS A 3 -9.99 22.20 -3.55
CA LYS A 3 -8.61 22.18 -4.06
C LYS A 3 -7.90 20.94 -3.49
N VAL A 4 -7.35 20.10 -4.35
CA VAL A 4 -6.47 19.00 -3.95
C VAL A 4 -5.27 19.60 -3.21
N LYS A 5 -5.05 19.17 -1.98
CA LYS A 5 -3.97 19.65 -1.11
C LYS A 5 -2.68 18.89 -1.37
N ILE A 6 -2.74 17.56 -1.45
CA ILE A 6 -1.61 16.71 -1.74
C ILE A 6 -1.79 16.08 -3.12
N ARG A 7 -0.84 16.35 -4.00
CA ARG A 7 -0.75 15.86 -5.37
C ARG A 7 0.52 15.05 -5.45
N GLY A 8 0.37 13.73 -5.41
CA GLY A 8 1.48 12.80 -5.29
C GLY A 8 1.60 11.82 -6.45
N VAL A 9 2.77 11.23 -6.57
CA VAL A 9 3.06 10.10 -7.46
C VAL A 9 3.95 9.11 -6.73
N SER A 10 3.82 7.82 -7.00
CA SER A 10 4.85 6.86 -6.61
C SER A 10 6.02 6.90 -7.60
N TYR A 11 7.23 6.72 -7.06
CA TYR A 11 8.49 6.75 -7.79
C TYR A 11 9.36 5.57 -7.34
N PHE A 12 9.76 4.71 -8.28
CA PHE A 12 10.52 3.49 -8.00
C PHE A 12 11.32 3.01 -9.20
N GLY A 13 12.15 1.97 -8.98
CA GLY A 13 12.94 1.32 -10.04
C GLY A 13 14.28 2.00 -10.34
N VAL A 14 14.60 3.10 -9.67
CA VAL A 14 15.88 3.82 -9.82
C VAL A 14 16.52 4.00 -8.45
N ARG A 15 17.71 3.42 -8.25
CA ARG A 15 18.53 3.55 -7.02
C ARG A 15 19.82 4.32 -7.26
N ASN A 16 19.76 5.31 -8.15
CA ASN A 16 20.85 6.25 -8.38
C ASN A 16 20.40 7.66 -7.98
N PRO A 17 20.87 8.20 -6.84
CA PRO A 17 20.40 9.47 -6.31
C PRO A 17 20.49 10.63 -7.31
N LYS A 18 21.51 10.66 -8.18
CA LYS A 18 21.61 11.70 -9.22
C LYS A 18 20.39 11.73 -10.15
N HIS A 19 19.94 10.55 -10.59
CA HIS A 19 18.79 10.45 -11.48
C HIS A 19 17.49 10.68 -10.72
N VAL A 20 17.36 10.08 -9.54
CA VAL A 20 16.17 10.27 -8.69
C VAL A 20 15.95 11.74 -8.37
N LEU A 21 16.99 12.46 -7.93
CA LEU A 21 16.86 13.89 -7.59
C LEU A 21 16.61 14.77 -8.81
N SER A 22 17.08 14.38 -10.00
CA SER A 22 16.70 15.05 -11.24
C SER A 22 15.21 14.90 -11.52
N ASP A 23 14.67 13.69 -11.34
CA ASP A 23 13.24 13.43 -11.53
C ASP A 23 12.40 14.11 -10.43
N MET A 24 12.86 14.15 -9.18
CA MET A 24 12.19 14.88 -8.10
C MET A 24 12.07 16.37 -8.41
N LYS A 25 13.10 16.95 -9.05
CA LYS A 25 13.04 18.34 -9.50
C LYS A 25 12.00 18.54 -10.59
N GLU A 26 11.86 17.59 -11.52
CA GLU A 26 10.80 17.63 -12.53
C GLU A 26 9.40 17.49 -11.92
N ILE A 27 9.22 16.52 -11.02
CA ILE A 27 7.98 16.31 -10.26
C ILE A 27 7.57 17.60 -9.54
N GLN A 28 8.50 18.24 -8.84
CA GLN A 28 8.27 19.53 -8.19
C GLN A 28 7.89 20.63 -9.19
N ASN A 29 8.64 20.76 -10.30
CA ASN A 29 8.39 21.78 -11.32
C ASN A 29 7.02 21.63 -12.00
N LYS A 30 6.53 20.39 -12.11
CA LYS A 30 5.18 20.07 -12.59
C LYS A 30 4.09 20.31 -11.55
N GLY A 31 4.43 20.79 -10.36
CA GLY A 31 3.48 21.20 -9.33
C GLY A 31 2.97 20.07 -8.43
N PHE A 32 3.51 18.85 -8.56
CA PHE A 32 3.38 17.84 -7.52
C PHE A 32 4.09 18.31 -6.24
N ASN A 33 3.54 17.94 -5.09
CA ASN A 33 4.08 18.34 -3.78
C ASN A 33 4.28 17.16 -2.83
N ALA A 34 4.10 15.93 -3.33
CA ALA A 34 4.42 14.72 -2.59
C ALA A 34 4.98 13.63 -3.51
N VAL A 35 5.75 12.71 -2.92
CA VAL A 35 6.26 11.52 -3.60
C VAL A 35 6.20 10.34 -2.65
N LEU A 36 5.85 9.17 -3.17
CA LEU A 36 6.03 7.90 -2.47
C LEU A 36 7.23 7.17 -3.06
N HIS A 37 8.22 6.85 -2.22
CA HIS A 37 9.33 5.97 -2.58
C HIS A 37 9.07 4.55 -2.11
N THR A 38 9.43 3.57 -2.94
CA THR A 38 9.39 2.16 -2.53
C THR A 38 10.65 1.76 -1.79
N TRP A 39 10.50 1.01 -0.69
CA TRP A 39 11.62 0.52 0.10
C TRP A 39 11.44 -0.97 0.42
N SER A 40 12.00 -1.79 -0.46
CA SER A 40 11.95 -3.25 -0.42
C SER A 40 12.95 -3.87 0.55
N GLU A 41 12.95 -5.21 0.64
CA GLU A 41 13.97 -5.96 1.38
C GLU A 41 15.37 -5.78 0.81
N GLU A 42 15.49 -5.71 -0.53
CA GLU A 42 16.75 -5.44 -1.22
C GLU A 42 17.28 -4.06 -0.83
N ASP A 43 16.39 -3.07 -0.79
CA ASP A 43 16.73 -1.71 -0.39
C ASP A 43 17.22 -1.66 1.06
N GLN A 44 16.51 -2.34 1.95
CA GLN A 44 16.88 -2.46 3.36
C GLN A 44 18.26 -3.12 3.56
N GLN A 45 18.62 -4.09 2.70
CA GLN A 45 19.84 -4.86 2.86
C GLN A 45 21.05 -4.20 2.19
N TYR A 46 20.89 -3.64 1.00
CA TYR A 46 22.01 -3.25 0.14
C TYR A 46 22.04 -1.77 -0.21
N TYR A 47 20.90 -1.07 -0.10
CA TYR A 47 20.77 0.33 -0.54
C TYR A 47 20.34 1.29 0.58
N TYR A 48 20.55 0.94 1.86
CA TYR A 48 20.16 1.80 3.00
C TYR A 48 20.60 3.26 2.84
N ASP A 49 21.91 3.52 2.74
CA ASP A 49 22.43 4.89 2.62
C ASP A 49 21.95 5.58 1.34
N THR A 50 21.83 4.81 0.25
CA THR A 50 21.31 5.30 -1.03
C THR A 50 19.84 5.74 -0.91
N MET A 51 19.01 4.95 -0.24
CA MET A 51 17.61 5.27 -0.01
C MET A 51 17.45 6.44 0.95
N LYS A 52 18.32 6.53 1.97
CA LYS A 52 18.39 7.71 2.83
C LYS A 52 18.69 8.98 2.02
N ASP A 53 19.69 8.97 1.14
CA ASP A 53 20.00 10.10 0.26
C ASP A 53 18.82 10.48 -0.65
N ILE A 54 18.09 9.49 -1.16
CA ILE A 54 16.91 9.70 -2.00
C ILE A 54 15.77 10.35 -1.20
N VAL A 55 15.43 9.79 -0.04
CA VAL A 55 14.33 10.27 0.81
C VAL A 55 14.65 11.66 1.35
N ASP A 56 15.84 11.87 1.90
CA ASP A 56 16.27 13.16 2.44
C ASP A 56 16.39 14.22 1.34
N GLY A 57 16.92 13.85 0.17
CA GLY A 57 16.99 14.76 -0.96
C GLY A 57 15.63 15.16 -1.52
N SER A 58 14.65 14.24 -1.51
CA SER A 58 13.26 14.54 -1.88
C SER A 58 12.62 15.52 -0.90
N ALA A 59 12.81 15.29 0.40
CA ALA A 59 12.31 16.18 1.46
C ALA A 59 12.98 17.56 1.40
N ALA A 60 14.29 17.63 1.13
CA ALA A 60 15.02 18.90 0.97
C ALA A 60 14.53 19.73 -0.23
N MET A 61 13.88 19.11 -1.21
CA MET A 61 13.18 19.81 -2.30
C MET A 61 11.77 20.27 -1.92
N GLY A 62 11.32 20.05 -0.68
CA GLY A 62 10.01 20.47 -0.19
C GLY A 62 8.85 19.57 -0.65
N LEU A 63 9.15 18.36 -1.11
CA LEU A 63 8.11 17.33 -1.32
C LEU A 63 7.78 16.69 0.02
N LYS A 64 6.49 16.44 0.29
CA LYS A 64 6.08 15.53 1.36
C LYS A 64 6.44 14.10 0.95
N VAL A 65 7.18 13.37 1.78
CA VAL A 65 7.73 12.07 1.42
C VAL A 65 7.00 10.94 2.13
N TYR A 66 6.46 10.03 1.33
CA TYR A 66 5.90 8.77 1.76
C TYR A 66 6.89 7.63 1.46
N VAL A 67 6.93 6.60 2.30
CA VAL A 67 7.69 5.37 2.05
C VAL A 67 6.81 4.15 2.30
N ASN A 68 6.79 3.17 1.38
CA ASN A 68 6.11 1.89 1.60
C ASN A 68 7.08 0.69 1.68
N PRO A 69 6.75 -0.35 2.47
CA PRO A 69 7.50 -1.61 2.56
C PRO A 69 7.22 -2.52 1.35
N TRP A 70 7.51 -2.02 0.14
CA TRP A 70 7.11 -2.63 -1.14
C TRP A 70 7.54 -4.10 -1.25
N GLY A 71 6.55 -5.00 -1.31
CA GLY A 71 6.73 -6.46 -1.42
C GLY A 71 7.32 -7.16 -0.18
N VAL A 72 7.62 -6.44 0.91
CA VAL A 72 8.28 -7.00 2.09
C VAL A 72 7.46 -8.14 2.70
N GLY A 73 8.11 -9.30 2.85
CA GLY A 73 7.52 -10.54 3.34
C GLY A 73 6.36 -11.07 2.50
N ARG A 74 6.07 -10.50 1.33
CA ARG A 74 4.78 -10.65 0.62
C ARG A 74 3.55 -10.46 1.52
N VAL A 75 3.67 -9.58 2.51
CA VAL A 75 2.55 -9.13 3.35
C VAL A 75 1.95 -7.84 2.79
N PHE A 76 2.76 -7.05 2.08
CA PHE A 76 2.37 -5.78 1.48
C PHE A 76 2.32 -5.89 -0.05
N GLY A 77 1.57 -4.97 -0.67
CA GLY A 77 1.50 -4.82 -2.12
C GLY A 77 2.89 -4.60 -2.75
N GLY A 78 3.05 -5.10 -3.99
CA GLY A 78 4.21 -4.79 -4.82
C GLY A 78 4.84 -5.93 -5.62
N GLU A 79 5.63 -5.53 -6.61
CA GLU A 79 6.35 -6.41 -7.54
C GLU A 79 7.75 -6.81 -7.05
N ALA A 80 8.25 -6.17 -5.99
CA ALA A 80 9.54 -6.52 -5.41
C ALA A 80 9.52 -7.96 -4.87
N TYR A 81 10.60 -8.68 -5.10
CA TYR A 81 10.75 -10.01 -4.53
C TYR A 81 11.04 -9.93 -3.04
N SER A 82 10.49 -10.89 -2.30
CA SER A 82 10.77 -11.11 -0.89
C SER A 82 11.60 -12.38 -0.74
N GLU A 83 12.79 -12.25 -0.19
CA GLU A 83 13.68 -13.36 0.15
C GLU A 83 13.56 -13.79 1.62
N LEU A 84 12.88 -13.03 2.48
CA LEU A 84 12.79 -13.31 3.92
C LEU A 84 12.43 -14.76 4.23
N THR A 85 11.35 -15.28 3.63
CA THR A 85 10.90 -16.66 3.87
C THR A 85 11.75 -17.72 3.20
N ALA A 86 12.58 -17.35 2.22
CA ALA A 86 13.55 -18.26 1.62
C ALA A 86 14.81 -18.39 2.50
N ARG A 87 15.16 -17.34 3.25
CA ARG A 87 16.28 -17.35 4.20
C ARG A 87 15.90 -17.96 5.55
N ASP A 88 14.66 -17.74 5.98
CA ASP A 88 14.11 -18.29 7.20
C ASP A 88 12.72 -18.87 6.94
N HIS A 89 12.69 -20.19 6.69
CA HIS A 89 11.45 -20.91 6.41
C HIS A 89 10.50 -20.95 7.61
N ASP A 90 10.96 -20.73 8.85
CA ASP A 90 10.09 -20.70 10.03
C ASP A 90 9.08 -19.55 9.94
N MET A 91 9.44 -18.46 9.24
CA MET A 91 8.56 -17.31 9.03
C MET A 91 7.42 -17.57 8.04
N CYS A 92 7.46 -18.66 7.27
CA CYS A 92 6.46 -18.92 6.23
C CYS A 92 5.05 -18.99 6.81
N GLN A 93 4.10 -18.42 6.07
CA GLN A 93 2.71 -18.81 6.20
C GLN A 93 2.56 -20.27 5.79
N ILE A 94 1.76 -21.03 6.54
CA ILE A 94 1.44 -22.42 6.21
C ILE A 94 0.02 -22.46 5.65
N GLY A 95 -0.14 -23.02 4.46
CA GLY A 95 -1.45 -23.18 3.83
C GLY A 95 -2.30 -24.27 4.50
N VAL A 96 -3.58 -24.30 4.17
CA VAL A 96 -4.49 -25.41 4.54
C VAL A 96 -4.02 -26.78 4.06
N ASP A 97 -3.22 -26.81 2.99
CA ASP A 97 -2.57 -27.99 2.42
C ASP A 97 -1.35 -28.45 3.23
N GLY A 98 -0.99 -27.73 4.29
CA GLY A 98 0.18 -28.00 5.12
C GLY A 98 1.50 -27.53 4.50
N ASN A 99 1.49 -26.94 3.31
CA ASN A 99 2.69 -26.51 2.62
C ASN A 99 3.06 -25.06 3.00
N PRO A 100 4.35 -24.75 3.12
CA PRO A 100 4.80 -23.38 3.28
C PRO A 100 4.50 -22.55 2.03
N LYS A 101 4.11 -21.30 2.26
CA LYS A 101 3.94 -20.29 1.22
C LYS A 101 5.10 -19.30 1.29
N VAL A 102 5.48 -18.76 0.14
CA VAL A 102 6.53 -17.73 0.02
C VAL A 102 5.93 -16.38 0.44
N ALA A 103 5.52 -16.30 1.70
CA ALA A 103 4.95 -15.13 2.36
C ALA A 103 5.16 -15.28 3.87
N ALA A 104 5.63 -14.24 4.53
CA ALA A 104 5.87 -14.23 5.96
C ALA A 104 4.53 -14.15 6.71
N CYS A 105 4.45 -14.78 7.89
CA CYS A 105 3.26 -14.70 8.72
C CYS A 105 3.27 -13.41 9.56
N PRO A 106 2.24 -12.54 9.46
CA PRO A 106 2.14 -11.31 10.27
C PRO A 106 2.13 -11.55 11.79
N ASN A 107 1.80 -12.78 12.22
CA ASN A 107 1.85 -13.18 13.63
C ASN A 107 3.22 -13.70 14.07
N HIS A 108 4.14 -13.98 13.14
CA HIS A 108 5.42 -14.60 13.48
C HIS A 108 6.37 -13.59 14.14
N PRO A 109 6.93 -13.88 15.33
CA PRO A 109 7.75 -12.93 16.08
C PRO A 109 8.95 -12.38 15.29
N ARG A 110 9.67 -13.22 14.54
CA ARG A 110 10.82 -12.78 13.73
C ARG A 110 10.42 -11.84 12.59
N PHE A 111 9.21 -11.98 12.04
CA PHE A 111 8.74 -11.06 11.00
C PHE A 111 8.40 -9.70 11.62
N ARG A 112 7.76 -9.68 12.79
CA ARG A 112 7.52 -8.44 13.54
C ARG A 112 8.81 -7.73 13.93
N GLU A 113 9.79 -8.48 14.41
CA GLU A 113 11.13 -7.96 14.71
C GLU A 113 11.83 -7.38 13.46
N TYR A 114 11.69 -8.04 12.31
CA TYR A 114 12.18 -7.50 11.04
C TYR A 114 11.50 -6.17 10.70
N MET A 115 10.18 -6.09 10.84
CA MET A 115 9.43 -4.89 10.53
C MET A 115 9.78 -3.72 11.46
N HIS A 116 10.01 -3.96 12.76
CA HIS A 116 10.52 -2.94 13.67
C HIS A 116 11.88 -2.38 13.21
N ARG A 117 12.82 -3.24 12.79
CA ARG A 117 14.10 -2.77 12.23
C ARG A 117 13.91 -1.98 10.94
N TRP A 118 12.99 -2.41 10.07
CA TRP A 118 12.67 -1.68 8.85
C TRP A 118 12.09 -0.30 9.19
N ILE A 119 11.16 -0.21 10.14
CA ILE A 119 10.57 1.04 10.63
C ILE A 119 11.66 1.96 11.18
N GLU A 120 12.49 1.48 12.11
CA GLU A 120 13.60 2.25 12.69
C GLU A 120 14.49 2.83 11.58
N THR A 121 14.84 2.00 10.60
CA THR A 121 15.69 2.38 9.48
C THR A 121 15.06 3.50 8.64
N VAL A 122 13.80 3.35 8.25
CA VAL A 122 13.07 4.32 7.44
C VAL A 122 12.80 5.61 8.22
N CYS A 123 12.41 5.51 9.50
CA CYS A 123 12.15 6.64 10.37
C CYS A 123 13.41 7.47 10.71
N ASN A 124 14.60 6.88 10.59
CA ASN A 124 15.89 7.59 10.68
C ASN A 124 16.22 8.45 9.43
N THR A 125 15.27 8.59 8.50
CA THR A 125 15.31 9.51 7.36
C THR A 125 14.33 10.68 7.54
N SER A 126 14.27 11.55 6.55
CA SER A 126 13.34 12.68 6.46
C SER A 126 11.95 12.28 5.96
N VAL A 127 11.60 10.99 5.97
CA VAL A 127 10.24 10.52 5.67
C VAL A 127 9.19 11.25 6.52
N ASP A 128 8.05 11.59 5.95
CA ASP A 128 6.91 12.15 6.68
C ASP A 128 5.93 11.05 7.11
N THR A 129 5.62 10.15 6.17
CA THR A 129 4.57 9.15 6.34
C THR A 129 5.03 7.76 5.88
N ILE A 130 4.84 6.74 6.72
CA ILE A 130 4.91 5.36 6.26
C ILE A 130 3.55 4.96 5.68
N PHE A 131 3.57 4.46 4.45
CA PHE A 131 2.41 3.98 3.70
C PHE A 131 2.35 2.46 3.78
N TRP A 132 1.37 1.96 4.53
CA TRP A 132 1.10 0.52 4.69
C TRP A 132 0.23 0.04 3.54
N ASP A 133 0.89 -0.51 2.53
CA ASP A 133 0.28 -0.85 1.24
C ASP A 133 -0.39 -2.23 1.28
N GLU A 134 -1.72 -2.25 1.29
CA GLU A 134 -2.57 -3.44 1.21
C GLU A 134 -2.13 -4.61 2.13
N PRO A 135 -1.98 -4.46 3.46
CA PRO A 135 -1.53 -5.56 4.32
C PRO A 135 -2.46 -6.78 4.23
N HIS A 136 -1.92 -7.96 3.89
CA HIS A 136 -2.72 -9.16 3.65
C HIS A 136 -2.04 -10.46 4.08
N PHE A 137 -2.87 -11.49 4.29
CA PHE A 137 -2.39 -12.87 4.31
C PHE A 137 -2.23 -13.40 2.90
N TYR A 138 -1.36 -14.40 2.70
CA TYR A 138 -1.18 -15.03 1.41
C TYR A 138 -2.52 -15.53 0.86
N PHE A 139 -2.77 -15.20 -0.40
CA PHE A 139 -3.90 -15.70 -1.17
C PHE A 139 -3.43 -16.10 -2.56
N GLU A 140 -4.05 -17.15 -3.11
CA GLU A 140 -3.92 -17.49 -4.52
C GLU A 140 -5.08 -16.83 -5.28
N LYS A 141 -4.78 -16.12 -6.38
CA LYS A 141 -5.82 -15.50 -7.21
C LYS A 141 -6.78 -16.59 -7.70
N GLY A 142 -8.07 -16.44 -7.37
CA GLY A 142 -9.12 -17.39 -7.77
C GLY A 142 -9.27 -18.63 -6.89
N GLY A 143 -8.60 -18.73 -5.73
CA GLY A 143 -8.69 -19.88 -4.83
C GLY A 143 -8.86 -19.49 -3.36
N LEU A 144 -10.04 -19.02 -2.97
CA LEU A 144 -10.34 -18.60 -1.59
C LEU A 144 -10.31 -19.77 -0.59
N GLU A 145 -10.53 -20.98 -1.07
CA GLU A 145 -10.41 -22.23 -0.33
C GLU A 145 -8.95 -22.57 0.01
N LYS A 146 -7.98 -22.04 -0.74
CA LYS A 146 -6.54 -22.24 -0.54
C LYS A 146 -5.93 -21.14 0.30
N TRP A 147 -6.49 -20.94 1.48
CA TRP A 147 -6.09 -19.86 2.36
C TRP A 147 -4.88 -20.20 3.23
N SER A 148 -4.25 -19.14 3.71
CA SER A 148 -3.23 -19.14 4.76
C SER A 148 -3.64 -18.12 5.83
N CYS A 149 -3.20 -18.22 7.08
CA CYS A 149 -2.11 -19.03 7.61
C CYS A 149 -2.57 -19.98 8.74
N ARG A 150 -2.08 -21.22 8.72
CA ARG A 150 -2.23 -22.24 9.76
C ARG A 150 -0.88 -22.66 10.38
N CYS A 151 0.11 -21.76 10.44
CA CYS A 151 1.35 -22.03 11.17
C CYS A 151 1.06 -22.24 12.67
N GLU A 152 2.02 -22.80 13.41
CA GLU A 152 1.84 -23.08 14.84
C GLU A 152 1.53 -21.81 15.66
N THR A 153 2.14 -20.68 15.31
CA THR A 153 1.82 -19.39 15.93
C THR A 153 0.36 -18.98 15.72
N CYS A 154 -0.16 -19.12 14.49
CA CYS A 154 -1.55 -18.81 14.19
C CYS A 154 -2.52 -19.78 14.87
N LYS A 155 -2.25 -21.09 14.85
CA LYS A 155 -3.08 -22.09 15.54
C LYS A 155 -3.18 -21.80 17.03
N LYS A 156 -2.05 -21.48 17.67
CA LYS A 156 -2.01 -21.13 19.09
C LYS A 156 -2.81 -19.87 19.40
N LYS A 157 -2.56 -18.75 18.67
CA LYS A 157 -3.31 -17.51 18.87
C LYS A 157 -4.82 -17.69 18.62
N PHE A 158 -5.21 -18.53 17.66
CA PHE A 158 -6.61 -18.86 17.41
C PHE A 158 -7.22 -19.64 18.57
N GLN A 159 -6.55 -20.68 19.05
CA GLN A 159 -7.03 -21.50 20.16
C GLN A 159 -7.17 -20.67 21.45
N GLU A 160 -6.23 -19.77 21.72
CA GLU A 160 -6.30 -18.83 22.85
C GLU A 160 -7.52 -17.91 22.77
N ARG A 161 -7.93 -17.52 21.56
CA ARG A 161 -9.06 -16.61 21.36
C ARG A 161 -10.42 -17.33 21.36
N PHE A 162 -10.54 -18.40 20.58
CA PHE A 162 -11.82 -19.06 20.32
C PHE A 162 -12.05 -20.31 21.19
N ASN A 163 -11.02 -20.75 21.94
CA ASN A 163 -11.08 -21.90 22.85
C ASN A 163 -11.38 -23.24 22.14
N TYR A 164 -10.97 -23.39 20.88
CA TYR A 164 -10.98 -24.66 20.14
C TYR A 164 -9.91 -24.66 19.03
N ASP A 165 -9.63 -25.82 18.45
CA ASP A 165 -8.59 -25.96 17.43
C ASP A 165 -8.97 -25.26 16.12
N MET A 166 -8.00 -24.56 15.50
CA MET A 166 -8.23 -23.86 14.24
C MET A 166 -8.68 -24.82 13.13
N PRO A 167 -9.88 -24.65 12.55
CA PRO A 167 -10.43 -25.55 11.56
C PRO A 167 -9.67 -25.45 10.23
N ALA A 168 -9.86 -26.45 9.36
CA ALA A 168 -9.31 -26.42 8.00
C ALA A 168 -10.19 -25.63 7.02
N GLN A 169 -11.50 -25.52 7.32
CA GLN A 169 -12.40 -24.67 6.55
C GLN A 169 -12.18 -23.20 6.90
N LEU A 170 -12.40 -22.32 5.91
CA LEU A 170 -12.45 -20.87 6.12
C LEU A 170 -13.78 -20.47 6.78
N SER A 171 -13.95 -20.84 8.06
CA SER A 171 -15.11 -20.44 8.87
C SER A 171 -15.10 -18.93 9.15
N ASP A 172 -16.22 -18.40 9.63
CA ASP A 172 -16.29 -16.98 9.99
C ASP A 172 -15.32 -16.63 11.13
N ASP A 173 -15.16 -17.51 12.13
CA ASP A 173 -14.13 -17.36 13.17
C ASP A 173 -12.70 -17.30 12.60
N VAL A 174 -12.40 -18.05 11.53
CA VAL A 174 -11.07 -17.97 10.86
C VAL A 174 -10.91 -16.65 10.11
N LYS A 175 -11.96 -16.16 9.45
CA LYS A 175 -11.93 -14.85 8.79
C LYS A 175 -11.72 -13.74 9.81
N GLU A 176 -12.47 -13.77 10.91
CA GLU A 176 -12.36 -12.83 12.02
C GLU A 176 -10.97 -12.88 12.66
N PHE A 177 -10.43 -14.08 12.88
CA PHE A 177 -9.06 -14.27 13.37
C PHE A 177 -8.01 -13.63 12.45
N ARG A 178 -8.14 -13.82 11.13
CA ARG A 178 -7.21 -13.28 10.14
C ARG A 178 -7.28 -11.76 10.12
N GLU A 179 -8.49 -11.20 10.05
CA GLU A 179 -8.68 -9.75 10.08
C GLU A 179 -8.05 -9.14 11.34
N ASP A 180 -8.35 -9.71 12.51
CA ASP A 180 -7.83 -9.18 13.76
C ASP A 180 -6.33 -9.40 13.95
N SER A 181 -5.75 -10.44 13.33
CA SER A 181 -4.30 -10.62 13.27
C SER A 181 -3.61 -9.52 12.46
N LEU A 182 -4.22 -9.08 11.35
CA LEU A 182 -3.70 -7.96 10.56
C LEU A 182 -3.87 -6.63 11.32
N ILE A 183 -4.98 -6.44 12.03
CA ILE A 183 -5.21 -5.25 12.86
C ILE A 183 -4.22 -5.19 14.02
N ASP A 184 -3.97 -6.32 14.69
CA ASP A 184 -2.98 -6.41 15.77
C ASP A 184 -1.57 -6.09 15.25
N PHE A 185 -1.19 -6.65 14.10
CA PHE A 185 0.06 -6.32 13.42
C PHE A 185 0.14 -4.83 13.08
N LEU A 186 -0.87 -4.26 12.42
CA LEU A 186 -0.87 -2.85 12.04
C LEU A 186 -0.88 -1.92 13.25
N LYS A 187 -1.59 -2.27 14.31
CA LYS A 187 -1.56 -1.51 15.57
C LYS A 187 -0.13 -1.42 16.11
N GLU A 188 0.56 -2.57 16.21
CA GLU A 188 1.95 -2.61 16.67
C GLU A 188 2.87 -1.78 15.78
N MET A 189 2.82 -1.98 14.46
CA MET A 189 3.69 -1.29 13.51
C MET A 189 3.41 0.23 13.47
N THR A 190 2.14 0.63 13.47
CA THR A 190 1.77 2.06 13.43
C THR A 190 2.09 2.78 14.75
N GLU A 191 1.95 2.11 15.90
CA GLU A 191 2.39 2.63 17.21
C GLU A 191 3.90 2.87 17.24
N ASP A 192 4.70 1.99 16.63
CA ASP A 192 6.14 2.17 16.52
C ASP A 192 6.52 3.38 15.64
N VAL A 193 5.91 3.51 14.46
CA VAL A 193 6.09 4.68 13.59
C VAL A 193 5.75 6.00 14.32
N HIS A 194 4.67 6.01 15.09
CA HIS A 194 4.28 7.16 15.93
C HIS A 194 5.29 7.45 17.04
N ALA A 195 5.89 6.42 17.65
CA ALA A 195 6.94 6.59 18.65
C ALA A 195 8.20 7.26 18.06
N HIS A 196 8.45 7.08 16.76
CA HIS A 196 9.47 7.80 15.99
C HIS A 196 9.03 9.21 15.53
N GLY A 197 7.82 9.66 15.89
CA GLY A 197 7.30 10.99 15.53
C GLY A 197 6.92 11.15 14.06
N LYS A 198 6.66 10.04 13.35
CA LYS A 198 6.24 10.03 11.95
C LYS A 198 4.75 9.68 11.82
N CYS A 199 4.17 9.93 10.65
CA CYS A 199 2.76 9.64 10.37
C CYS A 199 2.58 8.25 9.73
N ASN A 200 1.36 7.73 9.82
CA ASN A 200 0.94 6.48 9.17
C ASN A 200 -0.22 6.71 8.21
N CYS A 201 -0.09 6.18 6.99
CA CYS A 201 -1.19 6.02 6.04
C CYS A 201 -1.43 4.54 5.78
N VAL A 202 -2.65 4.04 5.96
CA VAL A 202 -2.96 2.62 5.70
C VAL A 202 -3.85 2.50 4.46
N CYS A 203 -3.35 1.81 3.42
CA CYS A 203 -4.11 1.49 2.22
C CYS A 203 -4.84 0.17 2.38
N MET A 204 -6.14 0.19 2.15
CA MET A 204 -6.98 -0.99 2.26
C MET A 204 -7.37 -1.46 0.87
N LEU A 205 -7.23 -2.76 0.66
CA LEU A 205 -7.74 -3.43 -0.53
C LEU A 205 -9.23 -3.12 -0.71
N PRO A 206 -9.68 -2.89 -1.96
CA PRO A 206 -11.09 -2.77 -2.24
C PRO A 206 -11.89 -4.02 -1.86
N PRO A 207 -13.18 -3.90 -1.49
CA PRO A 207 -13.97 -5.01 -0.92
C PRO A 207 -14.15 -6.25 -1.81
N TRP A 208 -13.89 -6.15 -3.11
CA TRP A 208 -13.96 -7.27 -4.04
C TRP A 208 -12.68 -8.13 -4.06
N PHE A 209 -11.67 -7.79 -3.24
CA PHE A 209 -10.47 -8.59 -3.00
C PHE A 209 -10.45 -9.09 -1.55
N PRO A 210 -11.05 -10.26 -1.25
CA PRO A 210 -11.24 -10.76 0.13
C PRO A 210 -9.97 -11.40 0.71
N ALA A 211 -8.86 -10.66 0.67
CA ALA A 211 -7.55 -11.07 1.17
C ALA A 211 -7.05 -10.20 2.33
N GLY A 212 -7.71 -9.06 2.56
CA GLY A 212 -7.27 -8.03 3.50
C GLY A 212 -8.29 -7.74 4.59
N LEU A 213 -8.48 -6.45 4.83
CA LEU A 213 -9.27 -5.87 5.91
C LEU A 213 -10.61 -5.38 5.35
N ASP A 214 -11.69 -6.08 5.68
CA ASP A 214 -13.02 -5.78 5.14
C ASP A 214 -13.67 -4.61 5.90
N ASP A 215 -13.47 -4.55 7.22
CA ASP A 215 -13.94 -3.48 8.10
C ASP A 215 -12.89 -2.37 8.25
N TRP A 216 -12.98 -1.38 7.36
CA TRP A 216 -12.10 -0.22 7.33
C TRP A 216 -12.22 0.66 8.59
N GLU A 217 -13.32 0.58 9.34
CA GLU A 217 -13.46 1.30 10.59
C GLU A 217 -12.52 0.76 11.68
N LYS A 218 -12.20 -0.54 11.66
CA LYS A 218 -11.24 -1.11 12.62
C LYS A 218 -9.86 -0.47 12.47
N ILE A 219 -9.44 -0.18 11.24
CA ILE A 219 -8.20 0.56 10.94
C ILE A 219 -8.33 2.03 11.30
N ALA A 220 -9.41 2.69 10.87
CA ALA A 220 -9.63 4.10 11.17
C ALA A 220 -9.73 4.37 12.69
N ARG A 221 -10.10 3.38 13.51
CA ARG A 221 -10.13 3.48 14.98
C ARG A 221 -8.73 3.47 15.62
N LEU A 222 -7.72 2.92 14.95
CA LEU A 222 -6.36 2.90 15.48
C LEU A 222 -5.89 4.34 15.71
N LYS A 223 -5.46 4.63 16.94
CA LYS A 223 -5.03 5.99 17.31
C LYS A 223 -3.81 6.42 16.50
N SER A 224 -2.93 5.46 16.20
CA SER A 224 -1.68 5.69 15.51
C SER A 224 -1.77 5.70 13.99
N VAL A 225 -2.98 5.59 13.43
CA VAL A 225 -3.24 5.79 11.99
C VAL A 225 -3.67 7.23 11.78
N ASP A 226 -3.01 7.98 10.90
CA ASP A 226 -3.34 9.40 10.65
C ASP A 226 -4.20 9.56 9.39
N GLU A 227 -3.92 8.73 8.38
CA GLU A 227 -4.52 8.78 7.06
C GLU A 227 -4.99 7.37 6.65
N ILE A 228 -6.14 7.26 6.02
CA ILE A 228 -6.61 6.01 5.40
C ILE A 228 -6.72 6.16 3.90
N ALA A 229 -6.41 5.09 3.17
CA ALA A 229 -6.34 5.08 1.72
C ALA A 229 -6.98 3.83 1.12
N SER A 230 -7.28 3.90 -0.17
CA SER A 230 -7.62 2.75 -1.01
C SER A 230 -7.27 3.05 -2.47
N ASP A 231 -7.25 2.00 -3.27
CA ASP A 231 -6.77 1.90 -4.65
C ASP A 231 -7.70 1.00 -5.48
N PRO A 232 -8.88 1.49 -5.90
CA PRO A 232 -9.82 0.73 -6.72
C PRO A 232 -9.34 0.60 -8.18
N TYR A 233 -8.15 0.05 -8.38
CA TYR A 233 -7.53 -0.16 -9.68
C TYR A 233 -8.40 -1.08 -10.55
N TRP A 234 -8.67 -0.63 -11.77
CA TRP A 234 -9.43 -1.41 -12.74
C TRP A 234 -8.53 -2.40 -13.50
N GLU A 235 -9.12 -3.50 -13.95
CA GLU A 235 -8.46 -4.45 -14.83
C GLU A 235 -8.58 -4.04 -16.31
N ARG A 236 -7.75 -4.63 -17.18
CA ARG A 236 -7.85 -4.43 -18.64
C ARG A 236 -9.26 -4.81 -19.13
N GLY A 237 -9.82 -3.99 -20.02
CA GLY A 237 -11.18 -4.18 -20.54
C GLY A 237 -12.32 -3.66 -19.64
N ALA A 238 -12.02 -3.13 -18.45
CA ALA A 238 -13.03 -2.41 -17.64
C ALA A 238 -13.64 -1.25 -18.43
N THR A 239 -14.87 -0.84 -18.13
CA THR A 239 -15.54 0.29 -18.79
C THR A 239 -15.33 1.59 -18.01
N ALA A 240 -15.50 2.74 -18.68
CA ALA A 240 -15.49 4.04 -17.99
C ALA A 240 -16.56 4.15 -16.90
N GLU A 241 -17.73 3.52 -17.11
CA GLU A 241 -18.81 3.40 -16.12
C GLU A 241 -18.32 2.66 -14.86
N TRP A 242 -17.62 1.53 -15.06
CA TRP A 242 -17.05 0.75 -13.96
C TRP A 242 -16.04 1.58 -13.16
N VAL A 243 -15.14 2.30 -13.84
CA VAL A 243 -14.16 3.16 -13.17
C VAL A 243 -14.87 4.23 -12.35
N ARG A 244 -15.89 4.88 -12.91
CA ARG A 244 -16.68 5.89 -12.21
C ARG A 244 -17.35 5.31 -10.96
N GLU A 245 -18.08 4.21 -11.12
CA GLU A 245 -18.82 3.58 -10.03
C GLU A 245 -17.89 3.17 -8.89
N LYS A 246 -16.79 2.47 -9.20
CA LYS A 246 -15.90 1.91 -8.16
C LYS A 246 -15.09 2.98 -7.44
N TYR A 247 -14.64 4.04 -8.12
CA TYR A 247 -14.00 5.16 -7.44
C TYR A 247 -15.00 5.95 -6.60
N ALA A 248 -16.22 6.19 -7.07
CA ALA A 248 -17.25 6.89 -6.29
C ALA A 248 -17.64 6.11 -5.02
N GLU A 249 -17.92 4.82 -5.13
CA GLU A 249 -18.26 3.95 -3.99
C GLU A 249 -17.12 3.90 -2.97
N THR A 250 -15.88 3.68 -3.44
CA THR A 250 -14.69 3.61 -2.59
C THR A 250 -14.43 4.93 -1.89
N ALA A 251 -14.54 6.06 -2.60
CA ALA A 251 -14.35 7.38 -2.04
C ALA A 251 -15.38 7.72 -0.95
N VAL A 252 -16.65 7.34 -1.15
CA VAL A 252 -17.70 7.50 -0.14
C VAL A 252 -17.40 6.63 1.09
N LYS A 253 -17.03 5.36 0.91
CA LYS A 253 -16.69 4.45 2.02
C LYS A 253 -15.51 5.00 2.84
N LEU A 254 -14.43 5.43 2.18
CA LEU A 254 -13.26 6.02 2.85
C LEU A 254 -13.62 7.28 3.63
N THR A 255 -14.31 8.23 2.99
CA THR A 255 -14.64 9.52 3.62
C THR A 255 -15.58 9.37 4.82
N GLN A 256 -16.53 8.43 4.76
CA GLN A 256 -17.40 8.11 5.90
C GLN A 256 -16.61 7.51 7.07
N ALA A 257 -15.75 6.53 6.81
CA ALA A 257 -14.92 5.92 7.84
C ALA A 257 -13.97 6.96 8.48
N ALA A 258 -13.30 7.77 7.67
CA ALA A 258 -12.38 8.79 8.14
C ALA A 258 -13.07 9.88 8.96
N ALA A 259 -14.25 10.37 8.53
CA ALA A 259 -14.99 11.41 9.24
C ALA A 259 -15.41 10.96 10.66
N LYS A 260 -15.72 9.67 10.82
CA LYS A 260 -16.13 9.10 12.13
C LYS A 260 -14.99 9.10 13.15
N TYR A 261 -13.74 8.95 12.71
CA TYR A 261 -12.56 8.83 13.58
C TYR A 261 -11.56 9.97 13.43
N GLY A 262 -11.90 11.01 12.66
CA GLY A 262 -11.06 12.20 12.46
C GLY A 262 -9.76 11.92 11.71
N LYS A 263 -9.81 11.09 10.66
CA LYS A 263 -8.64 10.74 9.84
C LYS A 263 -8.59 11.55 8.56
N ASP A 264 -7.39 11.72 8.02
CA ASP A 264 -7.21 12.19 6.64
C ASP A 264 -7.55 11.05 5.65
N VAL A 265 -7.87 11.43 4.41
CA VAL A 265 -8.26 10.49 3.35
C VAL A 265 -7.36 10.67 2.13
N GLN A 266 -6.86 9.56 1.63
CA GLN A 266 -6.08 9.47 0.41
C GLN A 266 -6.75 8.57 -0.63
N MET A 267 -6.65 8.92 -1.92
CA MET A 267 -7.03 8.03 -3.01
C MET A 267 -5.84 7.80 -3.96
N TRP A 268 -5.70 6.56 -4.41
CA TRP A 268 -4.74 6.17 -5.42
C TRP A 268 -5.39 5.96 -6.78
N ILE A 269 -4.88 6.66 -7.79
CA ILE A 269 -5.33 6.58 -9.18
C ILE A 269 -4.41 5.63 -9.95
N LYS A 270 -5.00 4.69 -10.68
CA LYS A 270 -4.24 3.79 -11.56
C LYS A 270 -3.61 4.61 -12.70
N ALA A 271 -2.29 4.62 -12.78
CA ALA A 271 -1.49 5.18 -13.86
C ALA A 271 -0.46 4.16 -14.36
N TYR A 272 -0.85 2.88 -14.37
CA TYR A 272 -0.06 1.76 -14.88
C TYR A 272 -0.96 0.83 -15.68
N GLN A 273 -0.40 0.11 -16.66
CA GLN A 273 -1.12 -0.78 -17.58
C GLN A 273 -2.38 -0.12 -18.19
N ILE A 274 -2.27 1.17 -18.49
CA ILE A 274 -3.35 1.91 -19.15
C ILE A 274 -3.35 1.57 -20.62
N GLU A 275 -4.50 1.11 -21.11
CA GLU A 275 -4.71 0.76 -22.51
C GLU A 275 -4.73 2.03 -23.36
N ARG A 276 -4.09 1.99 -24.53
CA ARG A 276 -4.09 3.14 -25.45
C ARG A 276 -5.53 3.57 -25.78
N GLY A 277 -5.82 4.86 -25.61
CA GLY A 277 -7.16 5.44 -25.82
C GLY A 277 -8.08 5.34 -24.59
N ARG A 278 -7.58 4.81 -23.46
CA ARG A 278 -8.29 4.73 -22.17
C ARG A 278 -7.70 5.64 -21.10
N GLU A 279 -6.77 6.53 -21.46
CA GLU A 279 -6.12 7.46 -20.54
C GLU A 279 -7.12 8.38 -19.84
N GLY A 280 -8.26 8.69 -20.49
CA GLY A 280 -9.37 9.45 -19.89
C GLY A 280 -9.98 8.82 -18.63
N ASP A 281 -9.78 7.53 -18.38
CA ASP A 281 -10.25 6.86 -17.16
C ASP A 281 -9.55 7.42 -15.90
N LEU A 282 -8.31 7.91 -16.02
CA LEU A 282 -7.62 8.59 -14.92
C LEU A 282 -8.33 9.87 -14.49
N ALA A 283 -8.85 10.63 -15.46
CA ALA A 283 -9.60 11.85 -15.20
C ALA A 283 -10.91 11.54 -14.47
N ILE A 284 -11.61 10.47 -14.88
CA ILE A 284 -12.83 9.98 -14.21
C ILE A 284 -12.52 9.61 -12.76
N ALA A 285 -11.53 8.75 -12.55
CA ALA A 285 -11.13 8.30 -11.22
C ALA A 285 -10.74 9.47 -10.30
N THR A 286 -9.97 10.42 -10.81
CA THR A 286 -9.56 11.64 -10.09
C THR A 286 -10.77 12.52 -9.76
N GLU A 287 -11.68 12.73 -10.71
CA GLU A 287 -12.87 13.57 -10.54
C GLU A 287 -13.81 13.00 -9.47
N GLU A 288 -14.10 11.70 -9.48
CA GLU A 288 -14.96 11.07 -8.47
C GLU A 288 -14.37 11.15 -7.06
N SER A 289 -13.05 11.03 -6.95
CA SER A 289 -12.33 11.19 -5.68
C SER A 289 -12.46 12.61 -5.13
N ILE A 290 -12.25 13.63 -5.97
CA ILE A 290 -12.37 15.04 -5.59
C ILE A 290 -13.82 15.41 -5.27
N LYS A 291 -14.80 14.87 -6.00
CA LYS A 291 -16.24 15.07 -5.73
C LYS A 291 -16.64 14.60 -4.33
N ALA A 292 -16.06 13.49 -3.86
CA ALA A 292 -16.26 12.98 -2.51
C ALA A 292 -15.57 13.82 -1.42
N GLY A 293 -14.76 14.82 -1.81
CA GLY A 293 -14.04 15.69 -0.88
C GLY A 293 -12.63 15.22 -0.52
N ILE A 294 -12.09 14.20 -1.20
CA ILE A 294 -10.72 13.73 -0.99
C ILE A 294 -9.74 14.81 -1.49
N GLN A 295 -8.79 15.17 -0.63
CA GLN A 295 -7.80 16.23 -0.91
C GLN A 295 -6.38 15.71 -1.06
N ASN A 296 -6.14 14.43 -0.80
CA ASN A 296 -4.84 13.79 -1.00
C ASN A 296 -4.99 12.74 -2.10
N VAL A 297 -4.44 13.03 -3.28
CA VAL A 297 -4.59 12.17 -4.48
C VAL A 297 -3.21 11.82 -4.99
N PHE A 298 -2.95 10.52 -5.10
CA PHE A 298 -1.71 9.96 -5.62
C PHE A 298 -1.99 9.18 -6.90
N ALA A 299 -1.00 9.05 -7.76
CA ALA A 299 -1.02 8.04 -8.83
C ALA A 299 0.08 7.01 -8.63
N TRP A 300 -0.27 5.75 -8.90
CA TRP A 300 0.69 4.70 -9.16
C TRP A 300 0.78 4.51 -10.68
N SER A 301 1.81 4.97 -11.39
CA SER A 301 3.02 5.64 -10.90
C SER A 301 3.48 6.78 -11.82
N TYR A 302 4.54 7.49 -11.42
CA TYR A 302 5.18 8.53 -12.23
C TYR A 302 5.49 8.02 -13.64
N ARG A 303 5.17 8.85 -14.65
CA ARG A 303 5.39 8.59 -16.07
C ARG A 303 4.82 7.26 -16.56
N GLY A 304 3.62 6.90 -16.12
CA GLY A 304 2.94 5.72 -16.65
C GLY A 304 3.71 4.40 -16.43
N THR A 305 4.58 4.36 -15.40
CA THR A 305 5.48 3.24 -15.11
C THR A 305 6.42 2.88 -16.28
N GLU A 306 7.00 3.88 -16.96
CA GLU A 306 7.73 3.67 -18.22
C GLU A 306 8.92 2.69 -18.17
N THR A 307 9.50 2.48 -16.98
CA THR A 307 10.70 1.67 -16.75
C THR A 307 10.42 0.23 -16.34
N LEU A 308 9.26 -0.07 -15.73
CA LEU A 308 8.90 -1.42 -15.31
C LEU A 308 7.93 -2.03 -16.33
N SER A 309 8.50 -2.82 -17.26
CA SER A 309 7.81 -3.33 -18.46
C SER A 309 6.50 -4.08 -18.19
N TRP A 310 6.41 -4.81 -17.08
CA TRP A 310 5.20 -5.52 -16.68
C TRP A 310 4.03 -4.59 -16.35
N LEU A 311 4.31 -3.45 -15.72
CA LEU A 311 3.31 -2.47 -15.32
C LEU A 311 3.15 -1.29 -16.30
N LYS A 312 4.04 -1.19 -17.29
CA LYS A 312 4.06 -0.07 -18.23
C LYS A 312 2.70 0.15 -18.92
N SER A 313 2.25 1.40 -18.97
CA SER A 313 1.11 1.81 -19.79
C SER A 313 1.46 1.82 -21.28
N ASP A 314 0.46 1.59 -22.15
CA ASP A 314 0.67 1.55 -23.60
C ASP A 314 1.13 2.92 -24.16
N ASP A 315 0.75 4.02 -23.49
CA ASP A 315 1.20 5.39 -23.75
C ASP A 315 1.55 6.13 -22.44
N PRO A 316 2.77 5.98 -21.92
CA PRO A 316 3.15 6.55 -20.62
C PRO A 316 3.12 8.09 -20.59
N THR A 317 3.47 8.74 -21.71
CA THR A 317 3.43 10.19 -21.86
C THR A 317 2.01 10.72 -21.73
N THR A 318 1.06 10.13 -22.46
CA THR A 318 -0.35 10.54 -22.42
C THR A 318 -1.00 10.20 -21.07
N THR A 319 -0.63 9.08 -20.47
CA THR A 319 -1.06 8.70 -19.11
C THR A 319 -0.66 9.77 -18.10
N GLN A 320 0.61 10.17 -18.10
CA GLN A 320 1.13 11.19 -17.19
C GLN A 320 0.46 12.56 -17.41
N ALA A 321 0.37 13.02 -18.66
CA ALA A 321 -0.26 14.29 -19.00
C ALA A 321 -1.75 14.33 -18.61
N THR A 322 -2.45 13.20 -18.72
CA THR A 322 -3.87 13.12 -18.34
C THR A 322 -4.04 13.24 -16.82
N PHE A 323 -3.17 12.61 -16.04
CA PHE A 323 -3.21 12.74 -14.58
C PHE A 323 -2.86 14.17 -14.12
N GLU A 324 -1.82 14.78 -14.72
CA GLU A 324 -1.45 16.18 -14.47
C GLU A 324 -2.64 17.12 -14.73
N SER A 325 -3.27 16.98 -15.90
CA SER A 325 -4.46 17.76 -16.29
C SER A 325 -5.63 17.57 -15.32
N ALA A 326 -5.89 16.33 -14.88
CA ALA A 326 -6.96 16.01 -13.93
C ALA A 326 -6.75 16.65 -12.54
N LEU A 327 -5.49 16.90 -12.15
CA LEU A 327 -5.12 17.61 -10.92
C LEU A 327 -5.02 19.14 -11.10
N GLY A 328 -5.16 19.63 -12.33
CA GLY A 328 -4.98 21.05 -12.67
C GLY A 328 -3.53 21.52 -12.54
N LEU A 329 -2.58 20.67 -12.94
CA LEU A 329 -1.14 20.94 -12.95
C LEU A 329 -0.65 21.56 -14.26
#